data_AF-A0A260SZV9-F1
#
_entry.id   AF-A0A260SZV9-F1
#
_cell.length_a   1.000
_cell.length_b   1.000
_cell.length_c   1.000
_cell.angle_alpha   90.00
_cell.angle_beta   90.00
_cell.angle_gamma   90.00
#
_symmetry.space_group_name_H-M   'P 1'
#
loop_
_entity.id
_entity.type
_entity.pdbx_description
1 polymer ?
#
loop_
_entity_poly.entity_id
_entity_poly.type
_entity_poly.pdbx_seq_one_letter_code
_entity_poly.pdbx_strand_id
1 'polypeptide(L)' 'MRAAVDDLARRGAIAAGDGFEWSSQQGQKRPQGRWRAIIYPATYSARRRNANHNTLVNVLGRIR' A
#
# COMPACT_ATOMS: atom_id res chain seq x y z
N MET A 1 -8.06 -8.88 -11.90
CA MET A 1 -8.25 -8.36 -10.52
C MET A 1 -6.95 -8.23 -9.74
N ARG A 2 -6.09 -9.26 -9.64
CA ARG A 2 -4.76 -9.15 -9.01
C ARG A 2 -3.93 -7.97 -9.54
N ALA A 3 -3.76 -7.89 -10.87
CA ALA A 3 -2.93 -6.86 -11.50
C ALA A 3 -3.35 -5.42 -11.16
N ALA A 4 -4.65 -5.15 -11.05
CA ALA A 4 -5.15 -3.82 -10.67
C ALA A 4 -4.86 -3.49 -9.20
N VAL A 5 -4.96 -4.47 -8.30
CA VAL A 5 -4.62 -4.32 -6.87
C VAL A 5 -3.12 -4.11 -6.70
N ASP A 6 -2.30 -4.90 -7.39
CA ASP A 6 -0.84 -4.81 -7.37
C ASP A 6 -0.37 -3.46 -7.94
N ASP A 7 -0.94 -3.00 -9.06
CA ASP A 7 -0.57 -1.72 -9.66
C ASP A 7 -0.99 -0.52 -8.80
N LEU A 8 -2.18 -0.55 -8.19
CA LEU A 8 -2.62 0.49 -7.26
C LEU A 8 -1.68 0.59 -6.05
N ALA A 9 -1.32 -0.56 -5.46
CA ALA A 9 -0.42 -0.62 -4.32
C ALA A 9 0.99 -0.15 -4.68
N ARG A 10 1.50 -0.56 -5.85
CA ARG A 10 2.78 -0.09 -6.39
C ARG A 10 2.80 1.42 -6.59
N ARG A 11 1.78 1.99 -7.23
CA ARG A 11 1.68 3.45 -7.42
C ARG A 11 1.60 4.19 -6.08
N GLY A 12 0.88 3.64 -5.11
CA GLY A 12 0.81 4.19 -3.76
C GLY A 12 2.14 4.16 -3.01
N ALA A 13 2.89 3.05 -3.08
CA ALA A 13 4.21 2.98 -2.46
C ALA A 13 5.18 3.99 -3.09
N ILE A 14 5.18 4.10 -4.43
CA ILE A 14 5.99 5.09 -5.15
C ILE A 14 5.61 6.52 -4.73
N ALA A 15 4.32 6.83 -4.63
CA ALA A 15 3.86 8.16 -4.23
C ALA A 15 4.14 8.49 -2.75
N ALA A 16 4.21 7.49 -1.88
CA ALA A 16 4.63 7.65 -0.48
C ALA A 16 6.14 7.92 -0.36
N GLY A 17 6.92 7.48 -1.36
CA GLY A 17 8.34 7.77 -1.52
C GLY A 17 9.25 6.75 -0.84
N ASP A 18 10.53 7.12 -0.68
CA ASP A 18 11.57 6.20 -0.22
C ASP A 18 11.27 5.56 1.13
N GLY A 19 11.52 4.24 1.21
CA GLY A 19 11.33 3.45 2.41
C GLY A 19 9.89 2.98 2.65
N PHE A 20 8.97 3.25 1.73
CA PHE A 20 7.66 2.60 1.69
C PHE A 20 7.66 1.44 0.70
N GLU A 21 7.06 0.34 1.12
CA GLU A 21 6.92 -0.87 0.32
C GLU A 21 5.46 -1.30 0.27
N TRP A 22 5.18 -2.29 -0.58
CA TRP A 22 3.86 -2.88 -0.67
C TRP A 22 3.95 -4.40 -0.81
N SER A 23 2.90 -5.07 -0.36
CA SER A 23 2.72 -6.50 -0.59
C SER A 23 1.25 -6.80 -0.85
N SER A 24 0.97 -7.86 -1.59
CA SER A 24 -0.38 -8.31 -1.86
C SER A 24 -0.57 -9.78 -1.54
N GLN A 25 -1.80 -10.12 -1.16
CA GLN A 25 -2.18 -11.47 -0.81
C GLN A 25 -3.59 -11.77 -1.32
N GLN A 26 -3.77 -13.00 -1.79
CA GLN A 26 -5.10 -13.52 -2.06
C GLN A 26 -5.73 -14.00 -0.75
N GLY A 27 -6.89 -13.44 -0.40
CA GLY A 27 -7.69 -13.92 0.72
C GLY A 27 -8.23 -15.34 0.49
N GLN A 28 -8.69 -15.98 1.57
CA GLN A 28 -9.25 -17.33 1.52
C GLN A 28 -10.41 -17.43 0.50
N LYS A 29 -10.42 -18.49 -0.30
CA LYS A 29 -11.46 -18.70 -1.32
C LYS A 29 -12.75 -19.24 -0.69
N ARG A 30 -13.79 -18.40 -0.56
CA ARG A 30 -15.17 -18.80 -0.19
C ARG A 30 -16.22 -17.80 -0.71
N PRO A 31 -16.87 -17.95 -1.89
CA PRO A 31 -16.60 -18.84 -3.03
C PRO A 31 -15.44 -18.37 -3.93
N GLN A 32 -15.07 -17.08 -3.88
CA GLN A 32 -13.89 -16.53 -4.59
C GLN A 32 -13.09 -15.65 -3.62
N GLY A 33 -11.77 -15.82 -3.59
CA GLY A 33 -10.89 -15.07 -2.69
C GLY A 33 -10.62 -13.65 -3.21
N ARG A 34 -10.83 -12.64 -2.36
CA ARG A 34 -10.53 -11.24 -2.71
C ARG A 34 -9.03 -10.97 -2.61
N TRP A 35 -8.47 -10.35 -3.64
CA TRP A 35 -7.12 -9.80 -3.59
C TRP A 35 -7.11 -8.54 -2.73
N ARG A 36 -6.10 -8.45 -1.87
CA ARG A 36 -5.85 -7.29 -1.01
C ARG A 36 -4.37 -6.96 -1.07
N ALA A 37 -4.05 -5.68 -0.97
CA ALA A 37 -2.69 -5.20 -0.85
C ALA A 37 -2.59 -4.24 0.33
N ILE A 38 -1.40 -4.18 0.91
CA ILE A 38 -1.04 -3.24 1.96
C ILE A 38 0.18 -2.45 1.51
N ILE A 39 0.23 -1.19 1.92
CA ILE A 39 1.40 -0.32 1.77
C ILE A 39 1.89 -0.03 3.18
N TYR A 40 3.19 -0.20 3.43
CA TYR A 40 3.77 -0.07 4.76
C TYR A 40 5.13 0.64 4.72
N PRO A 41 5.47 1.40 5.77
CA PRO A 41 6.81 1.96 5.93
C PRO A 41 7.79 0.85 6.38
N ALA A 42 8.68 0.43 5.48
CA ALA A 42 9.67 -0.63 5.73
C ALA A 42 10.85 -0.14 6.60
N THR A 43 11.18 1.15 6.52
CA THR A 43 12.33 1.73 7.23
C THR A 43 11.92 2.54 8.46
N TYR A 44 12.86 2.76 9.38
CA TYR A 44 12.62 3.61 10.56
C TYR A 44 12.32 5.06 10.18
N SER A 45 13.03 5.61 9.20
CA SER A 45 12.79 6.96 8.68
C SER A 45 11.42 7.10 8.02
N ALA A 46 10.98 6.10 7.24
CA ALA A 46 9.64 6.08 6.66
C ALA A 46 8.54 5.96 7.74
N ARG A 47 8.77 5.17 8.80
CA ARG A 47 7.84 5.09 9.95
C ARG A 47 7.66 6.44 10.62
N ARG A 48 8.76 7.14 10.92
CA ARG A 48 8.73 8.48 11.51
C ARG A 48 8.03 9.48 10.58
N ARG A 49 8.34 9.44 9.28
CA ARG A 49 7.69 10.31 8.27
C ARG A 49 6.19 10.06 8.20
N ASN A 50 5.77 8.79 8.15
CA ASN A 50 4.37 8.41 8.11
C ASN A 50 3.61 8.91 9.34
N ALA A 51 4.19 8.76 10.54
CA ALA A 51 3.59 9.22 11.78
C ALA A 51 3.49 10.75 11.86
N ASN A 52 4.53 11.47 11.44
CA ASN A 52 4.57 12.94 11.55
C ASN A 52 3.73 13.65 10.47
N HIS A 53 3.58 13.05 9.29
CA HIS A 53 2.99 13.71 8.12
C HIS A 53 1.74 13.00 7.58
N ASN A 54 1.25 11.95 8.26
CA ASN A 54 0.13 11.13 7.80
C ASN A 54 0.29 10.68 6.34
N THR A 55 1.52 10.30 5.96
CA THR A 55 1.91 10.12 4.56
C THR A 55 0.99 9.16 3.82
N LEU A 56 0.74 7.97 4.37
CA LEU A 56 -0.12 6.98 3.72
C LEU A 56 -1.58 7.41 3.64
N VAL A 57 -2.11 8.11 4.65
CA VAL A 57 -3.49 8.63 4.62
C VAL A 57 -3.65 9.63 3.48
N ASN A 58 -2.70 10.56 3.34
CA ASN A 58 -2.71 11.57 2.29
C ASN A 58 -2.53 10.96 0.89
N VAL A 59 -1.65 9.97 0.75
CA VAL A 59 -1.41 9.28 -0.54
C VAL A 59 -2.62 8.47 -0.97
N LEU A 60 -3.19 7.65 -0.07
CA LEU A 60 -4.35 6.80 -0.38
C LEU A 60 -5.61 7.62 -0.63
N GLY A 61 -5.77 8.79 0.00
CA GLY A 61 -6.89 9.69 -0.28
C GLY A 61 -6.83 10.35 -1.67
N ARG A 62 -5.65 10.36 -2.30
CA ARG A 62 -5.42 11.02 -3.61
C ARG A 62 -5.32 10.04 -4.76
N ILE A 63 -4.89 8.81 -4.50
CA ILE A 63 -4.75 7.76 -5.52
C ILE A 63 -6.11 7.06 -5.66
N ARG A 64 -6.78 7.33 -6.78
CA ARG A 64 -8.10 6.78 -7.12
C ARG A 64 -8.08 6.19 -8.52
#